data_AF-A0A2V6EHB0-F1
#
_entry.id   AF-A0A2V6EHB0-F1
#
_cell.length_a   1.000
_cell.length_b   1.000
_cell.length_c   1.000
_cell.angle_alpha   90.00
_cell.angle_beta   90.00
_cell.angle_gamma   90.00
#
_symmetry.space_group_name_H-M   'P 1'
#
loop_
_entity.id
_entity.type
_entity.pdbx_description
1 polymer ?
#
loop_
_entity_poly.entity_id
_entity_poly.type
_entity_poly.pdbx_seq_one_letter_code
_entity_poly.pdbx_strand_id
1 'polypeptide(L)'
;MDEESYATLVKLKLPEVSLLTLSDLERDDPPLRQAKTNRSLLEYYFTCTPSLPLFILRLEPTVDLITYLDADLFFFSTIEPLFEEMQAKSIAIIAHRFSDAFRKWEWNGIYNVGWVTFRRDDNALSCLRWWREQCIEWCYDRIEDNRFADQKYLDDWPTRFQNVIVLQHKGANLAPWNVGNYKLSVRDRTIFVDDQPLIFFHFHGFKQLAGWIYDTQLAKYKVIPSKIVIRNIFAPYLRQLLSQSTRLGPSCSTLLGSVRKSADGLLRGCARLLKRQYLVVINGRII
;
A
#
# COMPACT_ATOMS: atom_id res chain seq x y z
N MET A 1 4.94 13.51 6.34
CA MET A 1 4.66 12.78 7.62
C MET A 1 3.96 13.71 8.60
N ASP A 2 3.26 13.16 9.60
CA ASP A 2 2.84 13.94 10.78
C ASP A 2 4.04 14.24 11.71
N GLU A 3 3.83 15.12 12.68
CA GLU A 3 4.88 15.61 13.56
C GLU A 3 5.47 14.50 14.45
N GLU A 4 4.63 13.59 14.93
CA GLU A 4 5.05 12.50 15.81
C GLU A 4 5.94 11.49 15.08
N SER A 5 5.54 11.08 13.88
CA SER A 5 6.31 10.18 13.02
C SER A 5 7.63 10.84 12.63
N TYR A 6 7.62 12.12 12.25
CA TYR A 6 8.82 12.86 11.90
C TYR A 6 9.81 12.91 13.08
N ALA A 7 9.35 13.33 14.26
CA ALA A 7 10.19 13.44 15.45
C ALA A 7 10.78 12.09 15.89
N THR A 8 10.03 10.99 15.67
CA THR A 8 10.49 9.64 15.95
C THR A 8 11.56 9.19 14.96
N LEU A 9 11.32 9.36 13.66
CA LEU A 9 12.23 8.91 12.60
C LEU A 9 13.55 9.70 12.56
N VAL A 10 13.53 11.00 12.89
CA VAL A 10 14.75 11.82 13.04
C VAL A 10 15.74 11.18 14.02
N LYS A 11 15.24 10.61 15.13
CA LYS A 11 16.08 9.98 16.16
C LYS A 11 16.73 8.69 15.69
N LEU A 12 16.13 8.00 14.71
CA LEU A 12 16.65 6.73 14.20
C LEU A 12 17.88 6.91 13.31
N LYS A 13 18.06 8.10 12.71
CA LYS A 13 19.19 8.44 11.82
C LYS A 13 19.45 7.34 10.78
N LEU A 14 18.39 6.88 10.13
CA LEU A 14 18.47 5.81 9.15
C LEU A 14 19.29 6.29 7.94
N PRO A 15 20.32 5.54 7.49
CA PRO A 15 21.02 5.87 6.27
C PRO A 15 20.04 5.79 5.09
N GLU A 16 20.25 6.61 4.07
CA GLU A 16 19.46 6.61 2.83
C GLU A 16 17.97 6.99 3.00
N VAL A 17 17.58 7.46 4.19
CA VAL A 17 16.22 7.96 4.47
C VAL A 17 16.24 9.47 4.62
N SER A 18 15.58 10.15 3.67
CA SER A 18 15.27 11.58 3.76
C SER A 18 13.86 11.77 4.27
N LEU A 19 13.69 12.65 5.26
CA LEU A 19 12.41 12.90 5.90
C LEU A 19 11.76 14.16 5.33
N LEU A 20 10.48 14.07 4.99
CA LEU A 20 9.68 15.21 4.55
C LEU A 20 8.43 15.38 5.42
N THR A 21 8.23 16.60 5.88
CA THR A 21 6.99 16.97 6.58
C THR A 21 5.87 17.21 5.58
N LEU A 22 4.63 17.16 6.05
CA LEU A 22 3.50 17.57 5.23
C LEU A 22 3.60 19.06 4.84
N SER A 23 4.12 19.91 5.73
CA SER A 23 4.35 21.33 5.46
C SER A 23 5.38 21.58 4.36
N ASP A 24 6.39 20.72 4.21
CA ASP A 24 7.34 20.79 3.09
C ASP A 24 6.63 20.55 1.75
N LEU A 25 5.76 19.55 1.69
CA LEU A 25 5.00 19.21 0.48
C LEU A 25 4.00 20.31 0.12
N GLU A 26 3.34 20.90 1.11
CA GLU A 26 2.36 21.98 0.96
C GLU A 26 2.99 23.34 0.65
N ARG A 27 4.31 23.48 0.81
CA ARG A 27 5.03 24.74 0.60
C ARG A 27 4.90 25.16 -0.87
N ASP A 28 4.37 26.36 -1.06
CA ASP A 28 4.13 26.95 -2.37
C ASP A 28 3.19 26.15 -3.29
N ASP A 29 2.26 25.37 -2.71
CA ASP A 29 1.23 24.63 -3.45
C ASP A 29 -0.20 25.03 -3.01
N PRO A 30 -0.73 26.20 -3.46
CA PRO A 30 -2.08 26.63 -3.12
C PRO A 30 -3.20 25.63 -3.48
N PRO A 31 -3.18 24.97 -4.66
CA PRO A 31 -4.17 23.94 -4.99
C PRO A 31 -4.20 22.77 -4.00
N LEU A 32 -3.03 22.27 -3.58
CA LEU A 32 -2.97 21.17 -2.62
C LEU A 32 -3.46 21.60 -1.23
N ARG A 33 -3.11 22.82 -0.78
CA ARG A 33 -3.63 23.38 0.48
C ARG A 33 -5.14 23.59 0.43
N GLN A 34 -5.68 24.01 -0.71
CA GLN A 34 -7.12 24.16 -0.89
C GLN A 34 -7.83 22.80 -0.78
N ALA A 35 -7.29 21.74 -1.40
CA ALA A 35 -7.84 20.39 -1.28
C ALA A 35 -7.90 19.94 0.19
N LYS A 36 -6.85 20.20 0.99
CA LYS A 36 -6.85 19.87 2.43
C LYS A 36 -8.05 20.44 3.20
N THR A 37 -8.58 21.60 2.80
CA THR A 37 -9.71 22.25 3.49
C THR A 37 -11.05 21.57 3.22
N ASN A 38 -11.18 20.81 2.12
CA ASN A 38 -12.43 20.23 1.66
C ASN A 38 -12.41 18.69 1.56
N ARG A 39 -11.32 18.05 1.99
CA ARG A 39 -11.16 16.59 2.08
C ARG A 39 -11.11 16.12 3.53
N SER A 40 -11.60 14.91 3.77
CA SER A 40 -11.21 14.20 5.00
C SER A 40 -9.71 13.89 5.00
N LEU A 41 -9.15 13.54 6.15
CA LEU A 41 -7.72 13.22 6.28
C LEU A 41 -7.28 12.13 5.29
N LEU A 42 -8.08 11.06 5.17
CA LEU A 42 -7.80 9.94 4.28
C LEU A 42 -7.85 10.37 2.80
N GLU A 43 -8.87 11.12 2.42
CA GLU A 43 -9.02 11.64 1.06
C GLU A 43 -7.90 12.60 0.70
N TYR A 44 -7.43 13.38 1.67
CA TYR A 44 -6.29 14.25 1.46
C TYR A 44 -4.98 13.47 1.25
N TYR A 45 -4.80 12.34 1.95
CA TYR A 45 -3.67 11.45 1.69
C TYR A 45 -3.71 10.90 0.26
N PHE A 46 -4.88 10.49 -0.23
CA PHE A 46 -5.05 10.09 -1.64
C PHE A 46 -4.67 11.23 -2.60
N THR A 47 -5.09 12.47 -2.32
CA THR A 47 -4.71 13.65 -3.13
C THR A 47 -3.19 13.91 -3.13
N CYS A 48 -2.51 13.58 -2.04
CA CYS A 48 -1.07 13.75 -1.92
C CYS A 48 -0.28 12.71 -2.75
N THR A 49 -0.85 11.54 -3.05
CA THR A 49 -0.19 10.43 -3.76
C THR A 49 0.52 10.88 -5.04
N PRO A 50 -0.13 11.55 -6.02
CA PRO A 50 0.56 12.07 -7.21
C PRO A 50 1.41 13.33 -6.94
N SER A 51 1.10 14.08 -5.89
CA SER A 51 1.79 15.34 -5.59
C SER A 51 3.20 15.11 -5.04
N LEU A 52 3.39 14.06 -4.24
CA LEU A 52 4.67 13.72 -3.63
C LEU A 52 5.79 13.43 -4.65
N PRO A 53 5.65 12.49 -5.61
CA PRO A 53 6.70 12.24 -6.58
C PRO A 53 6.99 13.45 -7.47
N LEU A 54 5.99 14.29 -7.83
CA LEU A 54 6.25 15.55 -8.54
C LEU A 54 7.09 16.52 -7.73
N PHE A 55 6.78 16.64 -6.44
CA PHE A 55 7.53 17.47 -5.51
C PHE A 55 9.00 17.02 -5.43
N ILE A 56 9.25 15.71 -5.29
CA ILE A 56 10.61 15.15 -5.27
C ILE A 56 11.33 15.38 -6.59
N LEU A 57 10.70 15.07 -7.73
CA LEU A 57 11.34 15.24 -9.03
C LEU A 57 11.73 16.70 -9.31
N ARG A 58 10.98 17.66 -8.76
CA ARG A 58 11.32 19.09 -8.83
C ARG A 58 12.52 19.45 -7.93
N LEU A 59 12.60 18.88 -6.73
CA LEU A 59 13.68 19.16 -5.77
C LEU A 59 15.00 18.48 -6.12
N GLU A 60 14.93 17.28 -6.71
CA GLU A 60 16.08 16.43 -6.97
C GLU A 60 16.21 16.16 -8.47
N PRO A 61 16.84 17.05 -9.26
CA PRO A 61 16.94 16.91 -10.72
C PRO A 61 17.69 15.66 -11.18
N THR A 62 18.50 15.05 -10.30
CA THR A 62 19.30 13.85 -10.57
C THR A 62 18.51 12.54 -10.44
N VAL A 63 17.26 12.59 -9.94
CA VAL A 63 16.41 11.40 -9.84
C VAL A 63 15.81 11.07 -11.21
N ASP A 64 16.31 10.02 -11.85
CA ASP A 64 15.85 9.56 -13.17
C ASP A 64 14.64 8.61 -13.11
N LEU A 65 14.43 7.96 -11.98
CA LEU A 65 13.35 6.99 -11.76
C LEU A 65 12.86 7.11 -10.31
N ILE A 66 11.54 7.25 -10.14
CA ILE A 66 10.92 7.37 -8.82
C ILE A 66 9.77 6.37 -8.68
N THR A 67 9.71 5.68 -7.54
CA THR A 67 8.62 4.76 -7.20
C THR A 67 7.91 5.25 -5.96
N TYR A 68 6.60 5.46 -6.05
CA TYR A 68 5.72 5.60 -4.90
C TYR A 68 5.34 4.22 -4.36
N LEU A 69 5.36 4.08 -3.03
CA LEU A 69 5.00 2.87 -2.31
C LEU A 69 4.04 3.20 -1.17
N ASP A 70 3.02 2.36 -0.98
CA ASP A 70 2.19 2.44 0.22
C ASP A 70 2.97 2.04 1.48
N ALA A 71 2.61 2.62 2.62
CA ALA A 71 3.31 2.40 3.88
C ALA A 71 3.02 1.03 4.54
N ASP A 72 1.99 0.31 4.10
CA ASP A 72 1.56 -1.00 4.62
C ASP A 72 2.04 -2.18 3.74
N LEU A 73 3.17 -2.00 3.05
CA LEU A 73 3.89 -3.04 2.34
C LEU A 73 4.99 -3.67 3.20
N PHE A 74 5.24 -4.96 3.02
CA PHE A 74 6.39 -5.64 3.61
C PHE A 74 7.09 -6.52 2.56
N PHE A 75 8.39 -6.29 2.40
CA PHE A 75 9.23 -6.90 1.37
C PHE A 75 9.88 -8.20 1.89
N PHE A 76 9.81 -9.25 1.07
CA PHE A 76 10.36 -10.58 1.32
C PHE A 76 11.56 -10.91 0.42
N SER A 77 11.73 -10.18 -0.69
CA SER A 77 12.87 -10.30 -1.59
C SER A 77 13.17 -8.98 -2.31
N THR A 78 14.25 -8.96 -3.10
CA THR A 78 14.58 -7.90 -4.07
C THR A 78 13.39 -7.46 -4.92
N ILE A 79 13.35 -6.16 -5.23
CA ILE A 79 12.39 -5.52 -6.13
C ILE A 79 12.90 -5.45 -7.58
N GLU A 80 14.16 -5.80 -7.81
CA GLU A 80 14.89 -5.77 -9.07
C GLU A 80 14.12 -6.41 -10.23
N PRO A 81 13.42 -7.57 -10.06
CA PRO A 81 12.61 -8.13 -11.15
C PRO A 81 11.52 -7.19 -11.69
N LEU A 82 11.03 -6.24 -10.88
CA LEU A 82 10.04 -5.26 -11.31
C LEU A 82 10.65 -4.18 -12.22
N PHE A 83 11.91 -3.80 -11.96
CA PHE A 83 12.63 -2.88 -12.83
C PHE A 83 13.12 -3.57 -14.10
N GLU A 84 13.50 -4.85 -14.02
CA GLU A 84 13.78 -5.70 -15.19
C GLU A 84 12.55 -5.87 -16.08
N GLU A 85 11.36 -6.00 -15.49
CA GLU A 85 10.10 -6.04 -16.24
C GLU A 85 9.76 -4.66 -16.86
N MET A 86 10.03 -3.57 -16.13
CA MET A 86 9.79 -2.21 -16.62
C MET A 86 10.68 -1.83 -17.80
N GLN A 87 11.95 -2.25 -17.80
CA GLN A 87 12.92 -1.92 -18.86
C GLN A 87 12.94 -0.40 -19.17
N ALA A 88 12.92 -0.05 -20.46
CA ALA A 88 12.92 1.33 -20.95
C ALA A 88 11.54 2.01 -20.93
N LYS A 89 10.50 1.38 -20.33
CA LYS A 89 9.18 1.99 -20.22
C LYS A 89 9.21 3.21 -19.31
N SER A 90 8.23 4.08 -19.50
CA SER A 90 8.14 5.37 -18.80
C SER A 90 7.41 5.23 -17.48
N ILE A 91 6.35 4.40 -17.44
CA ILE A 91 5.45 4.29 -16.30
C ILE A 91 5.24 2.80 -15.99
N ALA A 92 5.34 2.41 -14.73
CA ALA A 92 4.95 1.07 -14.28
C ALA A 92 3.85 1.14 -13.23
N ILE A 93 2.77 0.38 -13.46
CA ILE A 93 1.63 0.23 -12.53
C ILE A 93 1.39 -1.25 -12.24
N ILE A 94 0.70 -1.55 -11.15
CA ILE A 94 0.40 -2.94 -10.77
C ILE A 94 -1.11 -3.17 -10.62
N ALA A 95 -1.60 -4.29 -11.12
CA ALA A 95 -3.01 -4.65 -11.01
C ALA A 95 -3.37 -5.12 -9.59
N HIS A 96 -4.60 -4.88 -9.15
CA HIS A 96 -5.14 -5.55 -7.95
C HIS A 96 -5.19 -7.06 -8.14
N ARG A 97 -5.44 -7.53 -9.38
CA ARG A 97 -5.61 -8.94 -9.73
C ARG A 97 -6.65 -9.61 -8.82
N PHE A 98 -7.80 -8.94 -8.62
CA PHE A 98 -8.89 -9.48 -7.81
C PHE A 98 -9.21 -10.92 -8.25
N SER A 99 -9.42 -11.81 -7.29
CA SER A 99 -9.95 -13.14 -7.61
C SER A 99 -11.32 -13.03 -8.29
N ASP A 100 -11.70 -14.04 -9.08
CA ASP A 100 -12.96 -14.01 -9.85
C ASP A 100 -14.18 -13.67 -8.98
N ALA A 101 -14.22 -14.19 -7.75
CA ALA A 101 -15.28 -13.92 -6.79
C ALA A 101 -15.38 -12.45 -6.36
N PHE A 102 -14.32 -11.67 -6.55
CA PHE A 102 -14.18 -10.27 -6.17
C PHE A 102 -13.92 -9.34 -7.36
N ARG A 103 -14.01 -9.82 -8.60
CA ARG A 103 -13.88 -8.99 -9.81
C ARG A 103 -14.81 -7.78 -9.80
N LYS A 104 -16.01 -7.93 -9.22
CA LYS A 104 -16.95 -6.83 -9.03
C LYS A 104 -16.40 -5.67 -8.19
N TRP A 105 -15.24 -5.80 -7.53
CA TRP A 105 -14.58 -4.74 -6.74
C TRP A 105 -13.60 -3.91 -7.59
N GLU A 106 -13.43 -4.23 -8.87
CA GLU A 106 -12.71 -3.40 -9.84
C GLU A 106 -13.32 -2.01 -10.00
N TRP A 107 -14.54 -1.75 -9.48
CA TRP A 107 -15.06 -0.39 -9.35
C TRP A 107 -14.18 0.51 -8.48
N ASN A 108 -13.42 -0.06 -7.54
CA ASN A 108 -12.42 0.71 -6.78
C ASN A 108 -11.23 1.09 -7.69
N GLY A 109 -10.97 0.32 -8.75
CA GLY A 109 -9.82 0.46 -9.64
C GLY A 109 -9.26 -0.91 -10.02
N ILE A 110 -8.92 -1.08 -11.28
CA ILE A 110 -8.24 -2.26 -11.83
C ILE A 110 -6.80 -2.30 -11.29
N TYR A 111 -6.15 -1.14 -11.22
CA TYR A 111 -4.78 -0.98 -10.74
C TYR A 111 -4.74 -0.46 -9.30
N ASN A 112 -3.69 -0.82 -8.58
CA ASN A 112 -3.45 -0.47 -7.19
C ASN A 112 -2.29 0.53 -7.08
N VAL A 113 -2.49 1.57 -6.28
CA VAL A 113 -1.50 2.66 -6.08
C VAL A 113 -0.38 2.29 -5.12
N GLY A 114 -0.44 1.12 -4.47
CA GLY A 114 0.62 0.63 -3.60
C GLY A 114 1.96 0.47 -4.31
N TRP A 115 1.98 0.41 -5.64
CA TRP A 115 3.18 0.60 -6.44
C TRP A 115 2.88 1.41 -7.69
N VAL A 116 3.56 2.55 -7.85
CA VAL A 116 3.57 3.32 -9.10
C VAL A 116 4.97 3.87 -9.36
N THR A 117 5.54 3.58 -10.53
CA THR A 117 6.88 4.06 -10.91
C THR A 117 6.80 5.01 -12.10
N PHE A 118 7.59 6.08 -12.05
CA PHE A 118 7.74 7.07 -13.12
C PHE A 118 9.21 7.27 -13.46
N ARG A 119 9.55 7.17 -14.74
CA ARG A 119 10.81 7.66 -15.31
C ARG A 119 10.74 9.17 -15.46
N ARG A 120 11.87 9.88 -15.37
CA ARG A 120 11.94 11.31 -15.72
C ARG A 120 12.00 11.49 -17.24
N ASP A 121 10.89 11.24 -17.90
CA ASP A 121 10.69 11.55 -19.31
C ASP A 121 9.37 12.33 -19.50
N ASP A 122 9.21 12.94 -20.67
CA ASP A 122 8.05 13.79 -20.97
C ASP A 122 6.73 13.03 -20.81
N ASN A 123 6.68 11.76 -21.19
CA ASN A 123 5.46 10.96 -21.15
C ASN A 123 5.03 10.62 -19.71
N ALA A 124 5.97 10.18 -18.87
CA ALA A 124 5.72 9.94 -17.45
C ALA A 124 5.38 11.22 -16.70
N LEU A 125 6.05 12.34 -17.00
CA LEU A 125 5.76 13.64 -16.40
C LEU A 125 4.38 14.17 -16.81
N SER A 126 3.96 13.99 -18.07
CA SER A 126 2.61 14.31 -18.54
C SER A 126 1.55 13.49 -17.79
N CYS A 127 1.76 12.18 -17.66
CA CYS A 127 0.87 11.31 -16.89
C CYS A 127 0.75 11.74 -15.43
N LEU A 128 1.88 11.97 -14.78
CA LEU A 128 1.91 12.29 -13.36
C LEU A 128 1.31 13.68 -13.06
N ARG A 129 1.55 14.68 -13.92
CA ARG A 129 0.89 16.00 -13.82
C ARG A 129 -0.62 15.90 -14.00
N TRP A 130 -1.07 15.16 -15.01
CA TRP A 130 -2.48 14.91 -15.24
C TRP A 130 -3.13 14.21 -14.03
N TRP A 131 -2.51 13.15 -13.49
CA TRP A 131 -3.03 12.45 -12.32
C TRP A 131 -3.15 13.36 -11.09
N ARG A 132 -2.16 14.24 -10.87
CA ARG A 132 -2.22 15.26 -9.83
C ARG A 132 -3.39 16.22 -10.03
N GLU A 133 -3.58 16.74 -11.25
CA GLU A 133 -4.69 17.65 -11.56
C GLU A 133 -6.04 17.00 -11.27
N GLN A 134 -6.22 15.75 -11.71
CA GLN A 134 -7.44 14.99 -11.44
C GLN A 134 -7.68 14.79 -9.95
N CYS A 135 -6.64 14.43 -9.19
CA CYS A 135 -6.78 14.22 -7.74
C CYS A 135 -7.06 15.51 -6.96
N ILE A 136 -6.56 16.66 -7.44
CA ILE A 136 -6.85 17.98 -6.85
C ILE A 136 -8.30 18.38 -7.14
N GLU A 137 -8.75 18.17 -8.37
CA GLU A 137 -10.13 18.41 -8.76
C GLU A 137 -11.08 17.51 -7.95
N TRP A 138 -10.80 16.20 -7.93
CA TRP A 138 -11.67 15.20 -7.33
C TRP A 138 -10.87 13.96 -6.86
N CYS A 139 -10.84 13.72 -5.56
CA CYS A 139 -10.29 12.52 -4.93
C CYS A 139 -11.01 12.26 -3.59
N TYR A 140 -12.08 11.46 -3.62
CA TYR A 140 -12.91 11.18 -2.44
C TYR A 140 -13.05 9.67 -2.20
N ASP A 141 -13.28 9.25 -0.94
CA ASP A 141 -13.49 7.84 -0.54
C ASP A 141 -14.97 7.46 -0.71
N ARG A 142 -15.53 7.80 -1.88
CA ARG A 142 -16.88 7.47 -2.30
C ARG A 142 -16.90 7.22 -3.80
N ILE A 143 -17.90 6.50 -4.29
CA ILE A 143 -18.10 6.29 -5.71
C ILE A 143 -18.91 7.46 -6.26
N GLU A 144 -18.41 8.08 -7.33
CA GLU A 144 -19.13 9.10 -8.10
C GLU A 144 -18.82 8.89 -9.58
N ASP A 145 -19.82 8.47 -10.35
CA ASP A 145 -19.67 8.04 -11.74
C ASP A 145 -18.60 6.95 -11.89
N ASN A 146 -17.51 7.23 -12.62
CA ASN A 146 -16.37 6.34 -12.83
C ASN A 146 -15.13 6.76 -12.01
N ARG A 147 -15.32 7.52 -10.92
CA ARG A 147 -14.23 8.03 -10.06
C ARG A 147 -14.30 7.41 -8.67
N PHE A 148 -13.13 7.08 -8.12
CA PHE A 148 -12.96 6.60 -6.76
C PHE A 148 -11.51 6.82 -6.31
N ALA A 149 -11.31 7.58 -5.23
CA ALA A 149 -10.01 7.88 -4.67
C ALA A 149 -8.98 8.30 -5.75
N ASP A 150 -7.70 8.03 -5.50
CA ASP A 150 -6.58 8.26 -6.41
C ASP A 150 -6.37 7.11 -7.40
N GLN A 151 -6.68 5.87 -6.99
CA GLN A 151 -6.42 4.66 -7.76
C GLN A 151 -7.27 4.50 -9.03
N LYS A 152 -8.52 4.97 -9.04
CA LYS A 152 -9.42 4.73 -10.19
C LYS A 152 -8.94 5.43 -11.46
N TYR A 153 -8.16 6.50 -11.31
CA TYR A 153 -7.57 7.23 -12.42
C TYR A 153 -6.55 6.41 -13.23
N LEU A 154 -5.97 5.34 -12.65
CA LEU A 154 -5.00 4.50 -13.33
C LEU A 154 -5.64 3.61 -14.41
N ASP A 155 -6.95 3.36 -14.34
CA ASP A 155 -7.65 2.35 -15.15
C ASP A 155 -7.47 2.54 -16.66
N ASP A 156 -7.42 3.78 -17.12
CA ASP A 156 -7.27 4.11 -18.54
C ASP A 156 -5.83 4.43 -18.96
N TRP A 157 -4.86 4.43 -18.03
CA TRP A 157 -3.46 4.79 -18.32
C TRP A 157 -2.84 3.99 -19.46
N PRO A 158 -3.02 2.65 -19.55
CA PRO A 158 -2.45 1.87 -20.65
C PRO A 158 -2.95 2.28 -22.05
N THR A 159 -4.11 2.94 -22.12
CA THR A 159 -4.67 3.47 -23.37
C THR A 159 -4.48 4.98 -23.53
N ARG A 160 -4.36 5.71 -22.42
CA ARG A 160 -4.24 7.18 -22.37
C ARG A 160 -2.81 7.66 -22.59
N PHE A 161 -1.83 6.93 -22.08
CA PHE A 161 -0.41 7.32 -22.12
C PHE A 161 0.42 6.28 -22.87
N GLN A 162 1.56 6.72 -23.40
CA GLN A 162 2.49 5.82 -24.08
C GLN A 162 3.39 5.12 -23.05
N ASN A 163 4.09 4.07 -23.45
CA ASN A 163 5.12 3.42 -22.64
C ASN A 163 4.73 3.12 -21.19
N VAL A 164 3.46 2.77 -20.96
CA VAL A 164 2.97 2.22 -19.68
C VAL A 164 3.17 0.71 -19.71
N ILE A 165 3.71 0.15 -18.63
CA ILE A 165 3.71 -1.29 -18.37
C ILE A 165 2.81 -1.59 -17.18
N VAL A 166 2.01 -2.64 -17.33
CA VAL A 166 1.32 -3.26 -16.19
C VAL A 166 2.21 -4.41 -15.73
N LEU A 167 2.74 -4.32 -14.53
CA LEU A 167 3.61 -5.36 -13.95
C LEU A 167 2.85 -6.67 -13.78
N GLN A 168 3.46 -7.77 -14.23
CA GLN A 168 2.92 -9.12 -14.29
C GLN A 168 3.51 -10.04 -13.22
N HIS A 169 4.63 -9.66 -12.60
CA HIS A 169 5.23 -10.44 -11.52
C HIS A 169 4.22 -10.71 -10.37
N LYS A 170 3.84 -11.98 -10.19
CA LYS A 170 2.82 -12.46 -9.23
C LYS A 170 3.27 -12.30 -7.78
N GLY A 171 4.58 -12.28 -7.55
CA GLY A 171 5.19 -12.01 -6.26
C GLY A 171 5.09 -10.55 -5.79
N ALA A 172 4.71 -9.62 -6.67
CA ALA A 172 4.48 -8.25 -6.28
C ALA A 172 2.99 -7.98 -6.09
N ASN A 173 2.67 -7.16 -5.10
CA ASN A 173 1.31 -6.78 -4.72
C ASN A 173 0.40 -7.98 -4.38
N LEU A 174 0.98 -9.01 -3.77
CA LEU A 174 0.19 -10.10 -3.20
C LEU A 174 -0.53 -9.57 -1.95
N ALA A 175 -1.82 -9.85 -1.81
CA ALA A 175 -2.66 -9.20 -0.82
C ALA A 175 -3.87 -10.07 -0.46
N PRO A 176 -4.66 -9.71 0.58
CA PRO A 176 -5.87 -10.45 0.92
C PRO A 176 -6.86 -10.64 -0.24
N TRP A 177 -6.93 -9.71 -1.19
CA TRP A 177 -7.87 -9.76 -2.31
C TRP A 177 -7.49 -10.67 -3.48
N ASN A 178 -6.21 -11.04 -3.60
CA ASN A 178 -5.68 -11.84 -4.71
C ASN A 178 -4.88 -13.08 -4.29
N VAL A 179 -4.52 -13.23 -3.01
CA VAL A 179 -3.73 -14.37 -2.53
C VAL A 179 -4.39 -15.73 -2.81
N GLY A 180 -5.71 -15.76 -2.92
CA GLY A 180 -6.48 -16.96 -3.27
C GLY A 180 -6.31 -17.42 -4.73
N ASN A 181 -5.73 -16.59 -5.61
CA ASN A 181 -5.52 -16.94 -7.03
C ASN A 181 -4.31 -17.84 -7.27
N TYR A 182 -3.43 -17.98 -6.27
CA TYR A 182 -2.09 -18.54 -6.49
C TYR A 182 -1.81 -19.72 -5.56
N LYS A 183 -0.94 -20.62 -6.02
CA LYS A 183 -0.39 -21.69 -5.20
C LYS A 183 0.85 -21.19 -4.47
N LEU A 184 0.77 -21.10 -3.15
CA LEU A 184 1.94 -20.75 -2.33
C LEU A 184 2.78 -21.99 -1.99
N SER A 185 4.09 -21.85 -2.09
CA SER A 185 5.06 -22.85 -1.63
C SER A 185 6.26 -22.20 -0.94
N VAL A 186 7.02 -22.98 -0.17
CA VAL A 186 8.27 -22.52 0.43
C VAL A 186 9.38 -23.48 -0.02
N ARG A 187 10.43 -22.93 -0.63
CA ARG A 187 11.63 -23.66 -1.08
C ARG A 187 12.85 -22.90 -0.59
N ASP A 188 13.75 -23.54 0.15
CA ASP A 188 14.98 -22.93 0.66
C ASP A 188 14.76 -21.59 1.38
N ARG A 189 13.74 -21.53 2.25
CA ARG A 189 13.29 -20.33 3.00
C ARG A 189 12.67 -19.21 2.15
N THR A 190 12.69 -19.32 0.83
CA THR A 190 12.00 -18.40 -0.09
C THR A 190 10.55 -18.81 -0.26
N ILE A 191 9.65 -17.84 -0.16
CA ILE A 191 8.23 -18.03 -0.43
C ILE A 191 8.01 -17.83 -1.94
N PHE A 192 7.27 -18.73 -2.57
CA PHE A 192 6.92 -18.63 -3.98
C PHE A 192 5.41 -18.48 -4.15
N VAL A 193 5.02 -17.61 -5.09
CA VAL A 193 3.68 -17.40 -5.62
C VAL A 193 3.64 -18.06 -7.00
N ASP A 194 3.00 -19.22 -7.07
CA ASP A 194 3.19 -20.20 -8.14
C ASP A 194 4.68 -20.56 -8.30
N ASP A 195 5.30 -20.06 -9.36
CA ASP A 195 6.68 -20.28 -9.77
C ASP A 195 7.61 -19.08 -9.48
N GLN A 196 7.07 -17.93 -9.09
CA GLN A 196 7.81 -16.69 -8.88
C GLN A 196 8.03 -16.38 -7.38
N PRO A 197 9.18 -15.81 -6.97
CA PRO A 197 9.42 -15.48 -5.56
C PRO A 197 8.45 -14.39 -5.08
N LEU A 198 8.02 -14.44 -3.81
CA LEU A 198 7.26 -13.36 -3.20
C LEU A 198 8.19 -12.15 -2.99
N ILE A 199 7.88 -11.04 -3.66
CA ILE A 199 8.60 -9.76 -3.52
C ILE A 199 8.04 -8.98 -2.35
N PHE A 200 6.73 -8.69 -2.35
CA PHE A 200 6.09 -8.01 -1.23
C PHE A 200 4.63 -8.42 -1.06
N PHE A 201 4.18 -8.34 0.19
CA PHE A 201 2.77 -8.51 0.54
C PHE A 201 2.19 -7.17 1.01
N HIS A 202 0.99 -6.83 0.52
CA HIS A 202 0.23 -5.64 0.91
C HIS A 202 -0.69 -5.99 2.08
N PHE A 203 -0.38 -5.48 3.28
CA PHE A 203 -1.11 -5.74 4.51
C PHE A 203 -2.35 -4.84 4.65
N HIS A 204 -3.10 -4.68 3.56
CA HIS A 204 -4.24 -3.77 3.48
C HIS A 204 -5.24 -3.98 4.61
N GLY A 205 -5.42 -2.92 5.39
CA GLY A 205 -6.37 -2.87 6.50
C GLY A 205 -6.03 -3.78 7.67
N PHE A 206 -4.80 -4.33 7.72
CA PHE A 206 -4.31 -5.06 8.88
C PHE A 206 -4.37 -4.15 10.10
N LYS A 207 -4.96 -4.63 11.19
CA LYS A 207 -5.19 -3.83 12.39
C LYS A 207 -5.22 -4.66 13.66
N GLN A 208 -4.81 -4.06 14.76
CA GLN A 208 -4.96 -4.60 16.10
C GLN A 208 -6.35 -4.24 16.63
N LEU A 209 -7.12 -5.25 17.03
CA LEU A 209 -8.47 -5.05 17.54
C LEU A 209 -8.48 -4.84 19.06
N ALA A 210 -7.70 -5.63 19.79
CA ALA A 210 -7.57 -5.53 21.23
C ALA A 210 -6.34 -6.33 21.67
N GLY A 211 -5.47 -5.75 22.50
CA GLY A 211 -4.33 -6.43 23.11
C GLY A 211 -3.56 -7.31 22.11
N TRP A 212 -3.74 -8.63 22.20
CA TRP A 212 -3.05 -9.63 21.39
C TRP A 212 -3.83 -10.11 20.14
N ILE A 213 -4.94 -9.48 19.76
CA ILE A 213 -5.81 -9.89 18.65
C ILE A 213 -5.64 -8.94 17.45
N TYR A 214 -5.35 -9.51 16.28
CA TYR A 214 -5.12 -8.77 15.04
C TYR A 214 -6.02 -9.28 13.91
N ASP A 215 -6.64 -8.36 13.16
CA ASP A 215 -7.43 -8.63 11.97
C ASP A 215 -6.53 -8.67 10.72
N THR A 216 -6.56 -9.81 10.04
CA THR A 216 -5.79 -10.06 8.80
C THR A 216 -6.49 -9.54 7.55
N GLN A 217 -7.76 -9.16 7.67
CA GLN A 217 -8.65 -8.79 6.56
C GLN A 217 -8.90 -9.92 5.53
N LEU A 218 -8.32 -11.11 5.70
CA LEU A 218 -8.53 -12.25 4.80
C LEU A 218 -10.00 -12.69 4.74
N ALA A 219 -10.72 -12.57 5.86
CA ALA A 219 -12.14 -12.89 5.96
C ALA A 219 -13.02 -12.01 5.04
N LYS A 220 -12.65 -10.72 4.89
CA LYS A 220 -13.33 -9.77 4.00
C LYS A 220 -13.33 -10.28 2.55
N TYR A 221 -12.27 -10.98 2.17
CA TYR A 221 -12.06 -11.56 0.86
C TYR A 221 -12.33 -13.07 0.79
N LYS A 222 -13.04 -13.63 1.79
CA LYS A 222 -13.39 -15.06 1.87
C LYS A 222 -12.18 -16.00 1.70
N VAL A 223 -10.98 -15.54 2.04
CA VAL A 223 -9.76 -16.35 1.98
C VAL A 223 -9.66 -17.21 3.23
N ILE A 224 -9.49 -18.52 3.05
CA ILE A 224 -9.10 -19.45 4.11
C ILE A 224 -7.57 -19.51 4.13
N PRO A 225 -6.90 -18.99 5.17
CA PRO A 225 -5.45 -18.89 5.15
C PRO A 225 -4.78 -20.27 5.22
N SER A 226 -3.78 -20.49 4.35
CA SER A 226 -2.87 -21.62 4.48
C SER A 226 -1.89 -21.42 5.64
N LYS A 227 -1.21 -22.49 6.06
CA LYS A 227 -0.12 -22.40 7.04
C LYS A 227 0.99 -21.46 6.56
N ILE A 228 1.23 -21.37 5.25
CA ILE A 228 2.25 -20.49 4.66
C ILE A 228 1.82 -19.02 4.84
N VAL A 229 0.58 -18.67 4.53
CA VAL A 229 0.07 -17.30 4.72
C VAL A 229 0.24 -16.87 6.19
N ILE A 230 -0.20 -17.69 7.14
CA ILE A 230 -0.09 -17.32 8.56
C ILE A 230 1.36 -17.30 9.04
N ARG A 231 2.11 -18.39 8.84
CA ARG A 231 3.41 -18.59 9.51
C ARG A 231 4.58 -17.92 8.79
N ASN A 232 4.50 -17.77 7.47
CA ASN A 232 5.59 -17.26 6.65
C ASN A 232 5.33 -15.85 6.12
N ILE A 233 4.08 -15.37 6.06
CA ILE A 233 3.77 -14.01 5.61
C ILE A 233 3.35 -13.11 6.78
N PHE A 234 2.23 -13.42 7.44
CA PHE A 234 1.71 -12.56 8.51
C PHE A 234 2.55 -12.60 9.79
N ALA A 235 3.03 -13.78 10.20
CA ALA A 235 3.79 -13.90 11.44
C ALA A 235 5.13 -13.14 11.41
N PRO A 236 5.96 -13.20 10.36
CA PRO A 236 7.16 -12.37 10.28
C PRO A 236 6.87 -10.88 10.29
N TYR A 237 5.86 -10.43 9.55
CA TYR A 237 5.43 -9.03 9.56
C TYR A 237 5.02 -8.56 10.96
N LEU A 238 4.15 -9.30 11.64
CA LEU A 238 3.70 -8.96 12.99
C LEU A 238 4.85 -8.97 14.02
N ARG A 239 5.80 -9.90 13.91
CA ARG A 239 7.01 -9.87 14.76
C ARG A 239 7.85 -8.62 14.53
N GLN A 240 8.02 -8.21 13.27
CA GLN A 240 8.75 -6.98 12.95
C GLN A 240 8.02 -5.75 13.49
N LEU A 241 6.70 -5.65 13.28
CA LEU A 241 5.89 -4.57 13.85
C LEU A 241 6.05 -4.48 15.36
N LEU A 242 5.86 -5.57 16.10
CA LEU A 242 5.99 -5.59 17.56
C LEU A 242 7.41 -5.25 18.03
N SER A 243 8.43 -5.73 17.32
CA SER A 243 9.83 -5.41 17.62
C SER A 243 10.11 -3.91 17.42
N GLN A 244 9.62 -3.32 16.34
CA GLN A 244 9.80 -1.88 16.10
C GLN A 244 8.98 -1.03 17.06
N SER A 245 7.72 -1.38 17.34
CA SER A 245 6.91 -0.67 18.34
C SER A 245 7.59 -0.67 19.73
N THR A 246 8.20 -1.79 20.12
CA THR A 246 8.97 -1.88 21.36
C THR A 246 10.22 -0.98 21.34
N ARG A 247 10.96 -0.96 20.22
CA ARG A 247 12.15 -0.12 20.02
C ARG A 247 11.82 1.38 20.03
N LEU A 248 10.69 1.76 19.46
CA LEU A 248 10.25 3.16 19.37
C LEU A 248 9.64 3.68 20.68
N GLY A 249 9.19 2.78 21.56
CA GLY A 249 8.68 3.12 22.88
C GLY A 249 7.21 3.60 22.89
N PRO A 250 6.70 4.00 24.06
CA PRO A 250 5.27 4.23 24.29
C PRO A 250 4.68 5.46 23.58
N SER A 251 5.44 6.31 22.90
CA SER A 251 4.84 7.34 22.03
C SER A 251 4.00 6.70 20.93
N CYS A 252 4.45 5.58 20.38
CA CYS A 252 3.76 4.84 19.32
C CYS A 252 2.64 3.89 19.85
N SER A 253 2.10 4.12 21.06
CA SER A 253 1.22 3.16 21.77
C SER A 253 -0.26 3.19 21.37
N THR A 254 -0.62 3.84 20.27
CA THR A 254 -1.98 3.71 19.74
C THR A 254 -2.15 2.32 19.12
N LEU A 255 -3.33 1.71 19.29
CA LEU A 255 -3.64 0.42 18.64
C LEU A 255 -3.36 0.56 17.14
N LEU A 256 -2.64 -0.39 16.55
CA LEU A 256 -2.41 -0.42 15.10
C LEU A 256 -3.76 -0.37 14.39
N GLY A 257 -4.10 0.78 13.83
CA GLY A 257 -5.44 1.09 13.36
C GLY A 257 -5.45 1.46 11.89
N SER A 258 -6.64 1.37 11.29
CA SER A 258 -6.90 2.03 10.01
C SER A 258 -7.49 3.41 10.27
N VAL A 259 -7.10 4.40 9.47
CA VAL A 259 -7.77 5.72 9.43
C VAL A 259 -9.27 5.55 9.06
N ARG A 260 -9.63 4.45 8.38
CA ARG A 260 -11.03 4.08 8.13
C ARG A 260 -11.69 3.57 9.41
N LYS A 261 -12.62 4.35 9.96
CA LYS A 261 -13.53 3.90 11.02
C LYS A 261 -14.49 2.83 10.47
N SER A 262 -14.42 1.59 10.94
CA SER A 262 -15.41 0.55 10.60
C SER A 262 -16.43 0.39 11.73
N ALA A 263 -17.73 0.56 11.42
CA ALA A 263 -18.85 0.36 12.34
C ALA A 263 -19.23 -1.13 12.53
N ASP A 264 -18.25 -2.02 12.69
CA ASP A 264 -18.52 -3.44 12.91
C ASP A 264 -18.42 -3.76 14.42
N GLY A 265 -19.58 -3.97 15.05
CA GLY A 265 -19.72 -4.18 16.50
C GLY A 265 -19.19 -5.52 17.04
N LEU A 266 -18.94 -5.56 18.36
CA LEU A 266 -18.33 -6.66 19.12
C LEU A 266 -18.92 -8.06 18.84
N LEU A 267 -20.22 -8.17 18.56
CA LEU A 267 -20.94 -9.44 18.42
C LEU A 267 -20.49 -10.29 17.21
N ARG A 268 -19.84 -9.70 16.19
CA ARG A 268 -19.27 -10.44 15.05
C ARG A 268 -17.90 -11.06 15.34
N GLY A 269 -17.24 -10.71 16.45
CA GLY A 269 -15.88 -11.16 16.79
C GLY A 269 -15.78 -12.66 17.11
N CYS A 270 -16.74 -13.21 17.86
CA CYS A 270 -16.69 -14.61 18.30
C CYS A 270 -16.83 -15.64 17.16
N ALA A 271 -17.70 -15.37 16.17
CA ALA A 271 -17.86 -16.25 15.01
C ALA A 271 -16.66 -16.22 14.04
N ARG A 272 -15.87 -15.13 14.06
CA ARG A 272 -14.67 -14.94 13.24
C ARG A 272 -13.42 -15.60 13.89
N LEU A 273 -13.34 -15.65 15.22
CA LEU A 273 -12.30 -16.38 15.97
C LEU A 273 -12.25 -17.87 15.60
N LEU A 274 -13.40 -18.54 15.49
CA LEU A 274 -13.49 -19.96 15.12
C LEU A 274 -13.07 -20.26 13.67
N LYS A 275 -13.00 -19.25 12.79
CA LYS A 275 -12.63 -19.40 11.38
C LYS A 275 -11.15 -19.12 11.08
N ARG A 276 -10.28 -18.97 12.10
CA ARG A 276 -8.86 -18.59 11.96
C ARG A 276 -8.66 -17.27 11.19
N GLN A 277 -9.52 -16.30 11.46
CA GLN A 277 -9.57 -15.02 10.75
C GLN A 277 -8.83 -13.90 11.48
N TYR A 278 -8.43 -14.16 12.72
CA TYR A 278 -7.60 -13.30 13.54
C TYR A 278 -6.29 -14.01 13.86
N LEU A 279 -5.24 -13.23 14.01
CA LEU A 279 -4.01 -13.69 14.64
C LEU A 279 -4.10 -13.41 16.13
N VAL A 280 -3.73 -14.40 16.94
CA VAL A 280 -3.65 -14.25 18.38
C VAL A 280 -2.19 -14.39 18.81
N VAL A 281 -1.68 -13.40 19.53
CA VAL A 281 -0.30 -13.39 20.05
C VAL A 281 -0.28 -13.76 21.53
N ILE A 282 0.10 -14.99 21.85
CA ILE A 282 0.19 -15.46 23.25
C ILE A 282 1.65 -15.81 23.56
N ASN A 283 2.26 -15.16 24.55
CA ASN A 283 3.64 -15.41 24.98
C ASN A 283 4.65 -15.38 23.80
N GLY A 284 4.50 -14.44 22.87
CA GLY A 284 5.33 -14.31 21.67
C GLY A 284 5.06 -15.33 20.56
N ARG A 285 4.12 -16.26 20.75
CA ARG A 285 3.66 -17.19 19.70
C ARG A 285 2.46 -16.60 18.95
N ILE A 286 2.50 -16.69 17.63
CA ILE A 286 1.42 -16.24 16.73
C ILE A 286 0.61 -17.47 16.33
N ILE A 287 -0.66 -17.47 16.70
CA ILE A 287 -1.63 -18.57 16.50
C ILE A 287 -2.68 -18.12 15.51
#